data_AF-A0A1G7G1N8-F1
#
_entry.id   AF-A0A1G7G1N8-F1
#
_cell.length_a   1.000
_cell.length_b   1.000
_cell.length_c   1.000
_cell.angle_alpha   90.00
_cell.angle_beta   90.00
_cell.angle_gamma   90.00
#
_symmetry.space_group_name_H-M   'P 1'
#
loop_
_entity.id
_entity.type
_entity.pdbx_description
1 polymer ?
#
loop_
_entity_poly.entity_id
_entity_poly.type
_entity_poly.pdbx_seq_one_letter_code
_entity_poly.pdbx_strand_id
1 'polypeptide(L)'
;MACEDAVTLALALRREGGDWGRALVLYERSRVARTARVVLSAREMGRIYHAKGVERLVRNEMWKGRPQERFYDALEWLYGWTAGTCLADD
;
A
#
# COMPACT_ATOMS: atom_id res chain seq x y z
N MET A 1 2.73 3.78 -7.20
CA MET A 1 3.31 2.42 -7.31
C MET A 1 4.61 2.42 -8.09
N ALA A 2 4.63 2.77 -9.37
CA ALA A 2 5.86 2.71 -10.19
C ALA A 2 7.07 3.46 -9.61
N CYS A 3 6.88 4.66 -9.03
CA CYS A 3 8.00 5.37 -8.39
C CYS A 3 8.56 4.63 -7.18
N GLU A 4 7.71 4.01 -6.37
CA GLU A 4 8.16 3.17 -5.26
C GLU A 4 8.88 1.92 -5.78
N ASP A 5 8.39 1.32 -6.88
CA ASP A 5 9.03 0.16 -7.51
C ASP A 5 10.46 0.47 -7.95
N ALA A 6 10.67 1.64 -8.58
CA ALA A 6 12.00 2.09 -8.99
C ALA A 6 12.95 2.25 -7.78
N VAL A 7 12.47 2.86 -6.70
CA VAL A 7 13.26 3.04 -5.46
C VAL A 7 13.57 1.70 -4.81
N THR A 8 12.58 0.83 -4.63
CA THR A 8 12.76 -0.47 -3.98
C THR A 8 13.70 -1.37 -4.80
N LEU A 9 13.60 -1.38 -6.14
CA LEU A 9 14.52 -2.14 -6.99
C LEU A 9 15.95 -1.63 -6.86
N ALA A 10 16.16 -0.31 -6.89
CA ALA A 10 17.49 0.28 -6.74
C ALA A 10 18.11 -0.04 -5.37
N LEU A 11 17.31 -0.04 -4.31
CA LEU A 11 17.75 -0.39 -2.95
C LEU A 11 18.02 -1.89 -2.78
N ALA A 12 17.20 -2.75 -3.38
CA ALA A 12 17.43 -4.20 -3.37
C ALA A 12 18.75 -4.54 -4.08
N LEU A 13 18.98 -3.94 -5.25
CA LEU A 13 20.24 -4.13 -5.99
C LEU A 13 21.46 -3.65 -5.19
N ARG A 14 21.33 -2.53 -4.46
CA ARG A 14 22.38 -2.03 -3.58
C ARG A 14 22.64 -2.97 -2.40
N ARG A 15 21.58 -3.49 -1.74
CA ARG A 15 21.69 -4.40 -0.59
C ARG A 15 22.37 -5.71 -0.97
N GLU A 16 22.06 -6.25 -2.14
CA GLU A 16 22.63 -7.51 -2.64
C GLU A 16 23.96 -7.31 -3.41
N GLY A 17 24.58 -6.13 -3.32
CA GLY A 17 25.90 -5.88 -3.91
C GLY A 17 25.95 -5.96 -5.45
N GLY A 18 24.83 -5.70 -6.12
CA GLY A 18 24.73 -5.81 -7.58
C GLY A 18 24.36 -7.20 -8.10
N ASP A 19 24.12 -8.19 -7.22
CA ASP A 19 23.60 -9.49 -7.63
C ASP A 19 22.13 -9.37 -8.04
N TRP A 20 21.88 -9.40 -9.36
CA TRP A 20 20.54 -9.29 -9.92
C TRP A 20 19.61 -10.43 -9.53
N GLY A 21 20.12 -11.66 -9.42
CA GLY A 21 19.28 -12.81 -9.08
C GLY A 21 18.70 -12.65 -7.68
N ARG A 22 19.56 -12.33 -6.72
CA ARG A 22 19.15 -12.08 -5.33
C ARG A 22 18.32 -10.81 -5.19
N ALA A 23 18.70 -9.73 -5.90
CA ALA A 23 17.99 -8.46 -5.83
C ALA A 23 16.56 -8.54 -6.36
N LEU A 24 16.33 -9.27 -7.46
CA LEU A 24 14.98 -9.44 -8.01
C LEU A 24 14.08 -10.25 -7.07
N VAL A 25 14.61 -11.29 -6.42
CA VAL A 25 13.88 -12.05 -5.39
C VAL A 25 13.51 -11.17 -4.21
N LEU A 26 14.45 -10.34 -3.72
CA LEU A 26 14.18 -9.41 -2.63
C LEU A 26 13.16 -8.33 -3.03
N TYR A 27 13.28 -7.77 -4.23
CA TYR A 27 12.34 -6.81 -4.79
C TYR A 27 10.92 -7.38 -4.86
N GLU A 28 10.78 -8.61 -5.38
CA GLU A 28 9.50 -9.30 -5.48
C GLU A 28 8.86 -9.49 -4.10
N ARG A 29 9.61 -10.07 -3.14
CA ARG A 29 9.18 -10.23 -1.73
C ARG A 29 8.70 -8.91 -1.12
N SER A 30 9.40 -7.81 -1.43
CA SER A 30 9.12 -6.49 -0.87
C SER A 30 7.88 -5.81 -1.48
N ARG A 31 7.54 -6.12 -2.74
CA ARG A 31 6.56 -5.34 -3.51
C ARG A 31 5.25 -6.05 -3.78
N VAL A 32 5.23 -7.38 -3.92
CA VAL A 32 4.02 -8.12 -4.33
C VAL A 32 2.85 -7.87 -3.39
N ALA A 33 3.04 -8.05 -2.08
CA ALA A 33 1.96 -7.83 -1.11
C ALA A 33 1.51 -6.35 -1.06
N ARG A 34 2.45 -5.41 -1.19
CA ARG A 34 2.17 -3.97 -1.17
C ARG A 34 1.35 -3.53 -2.39
N THR A 35 1.76 -3.92 -3.60
CA THR A 35 1.06 -3.57 -4.84
C THR A 35 -0.31 -4.27 -4.90
N ALA A 36 -0.39 -5.53 -4.50
CA ALA A 36 -1.65 -6.27 -4.43
C ALA A 36 -2.63 -5.61 -3.45
N ARG A 37 -2.18 -5.22 -2.25
CA ARG A 37 -3.01 -4.50 -1.28
C ARG A 37 -3.58 -3.21 -1.89
N VAL A 38 -2.76 -2.42 -2.59
CA VAL A 38 -3.24 -1.19 -3.26
C VAL A 38 -4.32 -1.49 -4.30
N VAL A 39 -4.11 -2.49 -5.17
CA VAL A 39 -5.10 -2.85 -6.21
C VAL A 39 -6.42 -3.32 -5.59
N LEU A 40 -6.36 -4.20 -4.61
CA LEU A 40 -7.55 -4.75 -3.95
C LEU A 40 -8.28 -3.68 -3.13
N SER A 41 -7.56 -2.89 -2.34
CA SER A 41 -8.14 -1.80 -1.56
C SER A 41 -8.74 -0.72 -2.45
N ALA A 42 -8.13 -0.37 -3.59
CA ALA A 42 -8.70 0.61 -4.52
C ALA A 42 -10.03 0.13 -5.13
N ARG A 43 -10.12 -1.16 -5.50
CA ARG A 43 -11.39 -1.75 -5.97
C ARG A 43 -12.48 -1.70 -4.91
N GLU A 44 -12.13 -2.08 -3.68
CA GLU A 44 -13.07 -2.06 -2.57
C GLU A 44 -13.51 -0.64 -2.20
N MET A 45 -12.59 0.32 -2.16
CA MET A 45 -12.92 1.73 -1.98
C MET A 45 -13.84 2.25 -3.09
N GLY A 46 -13.63 1.82 -4.33
CA GLY A 46 -14.55 2.13 -5.43
C GLY A 46 -15.97 1.62 -5.18
N ARG A 47 -16.12 0.39 -4.63
CA ARG A 47 -17.41 -0.18 -4.23
C ARG A 47 -18.06 0.63 -3.11
N ILE A 48 -17.30 0.96 -2.06
CA ILE A 48 -17.75 1.75 -0.90
C ILE A 48 -18.17 3.16 -1.30
N TYR A 49 -17.42 3.81 -2.21
CA TYR A 49 -17.73 5.15 -2.69
C TYR A 49 -19.06 5.19 -3.46
N HIS A 50 -19.32 4.16 -4.27
CA HIS A 50 -20.52 4.04 -5.09
C HIS A 50 -21.64 3.19 -4.48
N ALA A 51 -21.58 2.94 -3.16
CA ALA A 51 -22.61 2.18 -2.45
C ALA A 51 -24.02 2.78 -2.61
N LYS A 52 -25.03 1.91 -2.71
CA LYS A 52 -26.44 2.27 -2.94
C LYS A 52 -27.35 1.61 -1.88
N GLY A 53 -28.61 2.02 -1.83
CA GLY A 53 -29.60 1.42 -0.93
C GLY A 53 -29.19 1.49 0.55
N VAL A 54 -29.38 0.39 1.27
CA VAL A 54 -29.04 0.26 2.71
C VAL A 54 -27.53 0.38 2.93
N GLU A 55 -26.70 -0.14 2.03
CA GLU A 55 -25.23 -0.06 2.17
C GLU A 55 -24.74 1.39 2.22
N ARG A 56 -25.35 2.29 1.43
CA ARG A 56 -25.07 3.73 1.49
C ARG A 56 -25.35 4.34 2.87
N LEU A 57 -26.42 3.91 3.53
CA LEU A 57 -26.78 4.40 4.86
C LEU A 57 -25.73 3.97 5.88
N VAL A 58 -25.34 2.69 5.87
CA VAL A 58 -24.26 2.17 6.72
C VAL A 58 -22.95 2.91 6.47
N ARG A 59 -22.55 3.07 5.20
CA ARG A 59 -21.34 3.80 4.82
C ARG A 59 -21.33 5.24 5.33
N ASN A 60 -22.46 5.95 5.22
CA ASN A 60 -22.58 7.32 5.70
C ASN A 60 -22.38 7.40 7.23
N GLU A 61 -23.00 6.49 7.99
CA GLU A 61 -22.83 6.44 9.45
C GLU A 61 -21.41 6.05 9.85
N MET A 62 -20.71 5.19 9.09
CA MET A 62 -19.30 4.86 9.35
C MET A 62 -18.33 6.05 9.30
N TRP A 63 -18.67 7.13 8.57
CA TRP A 63 -17.81 8.30 8.42
C TRP A 63 -18.28 9.52 9.21
N LYS A 64 -19.57 9.60 9.52
CA LYS A 64 -20.14 10.73 10.25
C LYS A 64 -19.53 10.83 11.65
N GLY A 65 -19.06 12.03 12.01
CA GLY A 65 -18.44 12.27 13.31
C GLY A 65 -17.08 11.61 13.51
N ARG A 66 -16.50 10.98 12.48
CA ARG A 66 -15.15 10.42 12.57
C ARG A 66 -14.13 11.56 12.62
N PRO A 67 -13.25 11.62 13.62
CA PRO A 67 -12.25 12.68 13.74
C PRO A 67 -11.15 12.51 12.68
N GLN A 68 -10.45 13.60 12.37
CA GLN A 68 -9.48 13.66 11.26
C GLN A 68 -8.33 12.65 11.44
N GLU A 69 -7.86 12.48 12.67
CA GLU A 69 -6.78 11.56 13.04
C GLU A 69 -7.11 10.12 12.66
N ARG A 70 -8.38 9.72 12.82
CA ARG A 70 -8.84 8.37 12.45
C ARG A 70 -8.86 8.13 10.95
N PHE A 71 -8.88 9.18 10.13
CA PHE A 71 -8.68 9.05 8.68
C PHE A 71 -7.20 8.87 8.35
N TYR A 72 -6.30 9.57 9.04
CA TYR A 72 -4.86 9.36 8.87
C TYR A 72 -4.44 7.97 9.30
N ASP A 73 -4.90 7.48 10.46
CA ASP A 73 -4.67 6.10 10.91
C ASP A 73 -5.04 5.07 9.82
N ALA A 74 -6.15 5.30 9.11
CA ALA A 74 -6.64 4.41 8.06
C ALA A 74 -5.83 4.49 6.76
N LEU A 75 -5.11 5.59 6.53
CA LEU A 75 -4.32 5.86 5.34
C LEU A 75 -2.81 5.64 5.56
N GLU A 76 -2.37 5.46 6.80
CA GLU A 76 -0.96 5.33 7.18
C GLU A 76 -0.26 4.20 6.40
N TRP A 77 -0.91 3.06 6.21
CA TRP A 77 -0.33 1.95 5.44
C TRP A 77 0.00 2.32 3.98
N LEU A 78 -0.72 3.29 3.41
CA LEU A 78 -0.55 3.75 2.03
C LEU A 78 0.52 4.83 1.96
N TYR A 79 0.35 5.92 2.73
CA TYR A 79 1.17 7.13 2.66
C TYR A 79 2.37 7.15 3.62
N GLY A 80 2.38 6.33 4.67
CA GLY A 80 3.50 6.16 5.60
C GLY A 80 4.65 5.32 5.05
N TRP A 81 4.59 4.91 3.78
CA TRP A 81 5.70 4.21 3.14
C TRP A 81 6.89 5.13 2.95
N THR A 82 8.09 4.60 3.22
CA THR A 82 9.34 5.32 2.99
C THR A 82 10.40 4.41 2.37
N ALA A 83 11.39 5.00 1.73
CA ALA A 83 12.55 4.28 1.19
C ALA A 83 13.32 3.50 2.29
N GLY A 84 13.35 4.02 3.52
CA GLY A 84 14.08 3.40 4.64
C GLY A 84 13.49 2.08 5.12
N THR A 85 12.20 1.82 4.86
CA THR A 85 11.48 0.62 5.31
C THR A 85 10.90 -0.19 4.15
N CYS A 86 11.39 0.02 2.92
CA CYS A 86 10.77 -0.55 1.74
C CYS A 86 11.22 -1.96 1.36
N LEU A 87 12.31 -2.46 1.96
CA LEU A 87 12.81 -3.82 1.72
C LEU A 87 12.23 -4.78 2.76
N ALA A 88 11.86 -5.99 2.32
CA ALA A 88 11.45 -7.05 3.23
C ALA A 88 12.61 -7.42 4.16
N ASP A 89 12.27 -7.70 5.42
CA ASP A 89 13.18 -8.31 6.36
C ASP A 89 13.45 -9.78 5.97
N ASP A 90 14.59 -10.30 6.43
CA ASP A 90 15.05 -11.66 6.11
C ASP A 90 14.11 -12.73 6.65
#